data_AF-A0A2T3Z4V0-F1
#
_entry.id   AF-A0A2T3Z4V0-F1
#
_cell.length_a   1.000
_cell.length_b   1.000
_cell.length_c   1.000
_cell.angle_alpha   90.00
_cell.angle_beta   90.00
_cell.angle_gamma   90.00
#
_symmetry.space_group_name_H-M   'P 1'
#
loop_
_entity.id
_entity.type
_entity.pdbx_description
1 polymer ?
#
loop_
_entity_poly.entity_id
_entity_poly.type
_entity_poly.pdbx_seq_one_letter_code
_entity_poly.pdbx_strand_id
1 'polypeptide(L)'
;MATDVKQSDSSKPSKKPAVQPKSQHTSDGFLQDFLNPSFDPISYINANLPPLAQKSPVPTSNPNAVPLAELATQSQALLTQLDAHTTRLSDTLTQITDDILRSGSRMSYEVEMMRGEALSLEELLFEKLAEEIKLFVPGGLKKEGEAKEESDKKQIEEEKKKERKDSVAENGRESEAKAASKAEAEAHGEAGVGGQEPDSIKQLRTLTLVRERLDSVIKTFGDAMEFTFPPSEVSVSSGFLSVSAPEPGSELQSSEEKGQQVLKKLREEISTLLNNRDDPVSGIEKAAERIERLKELTTVWTGTAEEKGRTKFIESLAKMVEDRHRELLKEIDVKKNEAILTRGETSGGMAARDAVATEEAKALPAGFGLMSQLQKLRGGL
;
A
#
# COMPACT_ATOMS: atom_id res chain seq x y z
N MET A 1 -12.43 -64.49 18.64
CA MET A 1 -12.41 -63.19 19.34
C MET A 1 -11.15 -62.46 18.92
N ALA A 2 -11.26 -61.56 17.95
CA ALA A 2 -10.20 -60.65 17.54
C ALA A 2 -10.86 -59.30 17.32
N THR A 3 -10.45 -58.31 18.09
CA THR A 3 -11.02 -56.96 18.15
C THR A 3 -10.37 -56.07 17.10
N ASP A 4 -11.20 -55.52 16.23
CA ASP A 4 -10.89 -54.56 15.17
C ASP A 4 -10.72 -53.16 15.79
N VAL A 5 -9.52 -52.60 15.74
CA VAL A 5 -9.24 -51.20 16.11
C VAL A 5 -9.07 -50.42 14.82
N LYS A 6 -10.12 -49.68 14.47
CA LYS A 6 -10.15 -48.74 13.34
C LYS A 6 -9.52 -47.43 13.78
N GLN A 7 -8.24 -47.24 13.48
CA GLN A 7 -7.52 -45.98 13.66
C GLN A 7 -7.67 -45.15 12.39
N SER A 8 -8.49 -44.11 12.47
CA SER A 8 -8.64 -43.08 11.44
C SER A 8 -7.46 -42.11 11.51
N ASP A 9 -6.56 -42.20 10.54
CA ASP A 9 -5.50 -41.22 10.34
C ASP A 9 -5.61 -40.66 8.91
N SER A 10 -5.90 -39.36 8.81
CA SER A 10 -5.44 -38.49 7.73
C SER A 10 -5.97 -37.07 7.98
N SER A 11 -5.32 -36.35 8.87
CA SER A 11 -5.35 -34.88 8.90
C SER A 11 -4.71 -34.35 7.61
N LYS A 12 -5.52 -33.84 6.68
CA LYS A 12 -5.05 -33.11 5.50
C LYS A 12 -4.47 -31.75 5.91
N PRO A 13 -3.20 -31.43 5.61
CA PRO A 13 -2.76 -30.05 5.61
C PRO A 13 -3.34 -29.34 4.38
N SER A 14 -3.92 -28.17 4.63
CA SER A 14 -4.41 -27.22 3.64
C SER A 14 -3.29 -26.83 2.67
N LYS A 15 -3.52 -27.07 1.37
CA LYS A 15 -2.60 -26.68 0.30
C LYS A 15 -2.53 -25.15 0.22
N LYS A 16 -1.41 -24.55 0.63
CA LYS A 16 -1.04 -23.18 0.23
C LYS A 16 -0.97 -23.13 -1.31
N PRO A 17 -1.53 -22.12 -2.00
CA PRO A 17 -1.39 -22.01 -3.45
C PRO A 17 0.09 -21.77 -3.77
N ALA A 18 0.74 -22.75 -4.38
CA ALA A 18 2.13 -22.63 -4.80
C ALA A 18 2.21 -21.62 -5.97
N VAL A 19 2.60 -20.38 -5.66
CA VAL A 19 2.94 -19.40 -6.69
C VAL A 19 4.20 -19.89 -7.39
N GLN A 20 4.11 -20.18 -8.68
CA GLN A 20 5.26 -20.69 -9.43
C GLN A 20 6.35 -19.61 -9.51
N PRO A 21 7.61 -19.95 -9.20
CA PRO A 21 8.72 -19.02 -9.30
C PRO A 21 8.91 -18.62 -10.76
N LYS A 22 8.83 -17.32 -11.03
CA LYS A 22 8.91 -16.76 -12.39
C LYS A 22 10.35 -16.56 -12.86
N SER A 23 11.34 -16.74 -11.99
CA SER A 23 12.77 -16.54 -12.28
C SER A 23 13.66 -17.37 -11.34
N GLN A 24 14.91 -17.60 -11.75
CA GLN A 24 15.94 -18.26 -10.90
C GLN A 24 16.20 -17.51 -9.58
N HIS A 25 15.88 -16.22 -9.52
CA HIS A 25 16.07 -15.37 -8.35
C HIS A 25 14.88 -15.41 -7.37
N THR A 26 13.76 -16.04 -7.77
CA THR A 26 12.57 -16.23 -6.93
C THR A 26 12.27 -17.70 -6.65
N SER A 27 13.12 -18.62 -7.13
CA SER A 27 12.98 -20.06 -6.89
C SER A 27 13.39 -20.52 -5.50
N ASP A 28 13.94 -19.62 -4.68
CA ASP A 28 14.26 -19.92 -3.29
C ASP A 28 12.98 -20.27 -2.52
N GLY A 29 13.01 -21.39 -1.81
CA GLY A 29 11.89 -21.84 -0.97
C GLY A 29 11.53 -20.81 0.09
N PHE A 30 12.50 -20.04 0.59
CA PHE A 30 12.27 -18.96 1.55
C PHE A 30 11.41 -17.82 0.98
N LEU A 31 11.61 -17.48 -0.29
CA LEU A 31 10.94 -16.33 -0.91
C LEU A 31 9.50 -16.64 -1.33
N GLN A 32 9.07 -17.90 -1.32
CA GLN A 32 7.72 -18.30 -1.76
C GLN A 32 6.61 -17.68 -0.92
N ASP A 33 6.81 -17.58 0.40
CA ASP A 33 5.80 -16.97 1.27
C ASP A 33 5.60 -15.48 0.92
N PHE A 34 6.66 -14.80 0.49
CA PHE A 34 6.67 -13.39 0.07
C PHE A 34 6.11 -13.15 -1.33
N LEU A 35 5.83 -14.20 -2.12
CA LEU A 35 5.21 -14.08 -3.45
C LEU A 35 3.67 -14.11 -3.39
N ASN A 36 3.08 -14.46 -2.24
CA ASN A 36 1.63 -14.59 -2.09
C ASN A 36 0.94 -13.22 -2.13
N PRO A 37 -0.12 -13.01 -2.94
CA PRO A 37 -0.79 -11.71 -3.03
C PRO A 37 -1.35 -11.21 -1.69
N SER A 38 -1.81 -12.12 -0.82
CA SER A 38 -2.34 -11.85 0.52
C SER A 38 -1.27 -11.91 1.61
N PHE A 39 -0.03 -11.53 1.30
CA PHE A 39 1.06 -11.55 2.26
C PHE A 39 0.80 -10.53 3.38
N ASP A 40 0.93 -10.98 4.62
CA ASP A 40 0.84 -10.14 5.82
C ASP A 40 2.11 -10.36 6.66
N PRO A 41 2.89 -9.30 6.97
CA PRO A 41 4.08 -9.39 7.78
C PRO A 41 3.85 -10.02 9.15
N ILE A 42 2.72 -9.70 9.80
CA ILE A 42 2.43 -10.14 11.16
C ILE A 42 2.11 -11.64 11.16
N SER A 43 1.24 -12.08 10.25
CA SER A 43 0.94 -13.49 10.03
C SER A 43 2.19 -14.30 9.68
N TYR A 44 3.12 -13.73 8.89
CA TYR A 44 4.39 -14.37 8.57
C TYR A 44 5.27 -14.58 9.82
N ILE A 45 5.43 -13.55 10.67
CA ILE A 45 6.19 -13.67 11.92
C ILE A 45 5.56 -14.70 12.85
N ASN A 46 4.24 -14.62 13.06
CA ASN A 46 3.50 -15.55 13.94
C ASN A 46 3.50 -17.00 13.44
N ALA A 47 3.61 -17.22 12.12
CA ALA A 47 3.71 -18.57 11.55
C ALA A 47 5.12 -19.17 11.67
N ASN A 48 6.16 -18.34 11.67
CA ASN A 48 7.56 -18.78 11.72
C ASN A 48 8.13 -18.87 13.14
N LEU A 49 7.52 -18.18 14.12
CA LEU A 49 7.95 -18.24 15.51
C LEU A 49 7.16 -19.31 16.30
N PRO A 50 7.84 -20.27 16.94
CA PRO A 50 7.16 -21.27 17.76
C PRO A 50 6.55 -20.67 19.03
N PRO A 51 5.46 -21.25 19.55
CA PRO A 51 4.84 -20.76 20.78
C PRO A 51 5.78 -20.93 21.99
N LEU A 52 5.74 -19.97 22.91
CA LEU A 52 6.55 -20.01 24.13
C LEU A 52 6.10 -21.14 25.07
N ALA A 53 7.08 -21.88 25.60
CA ALA A 53 6.86 -22.84 26.68
C ALA A 53 6.45 -22.11 27.97
N GLN A 54 5.15 -22.04 28.25
CA GLN A 54 4.66 -21.54 29.52
C GLN A 54 4.91 -22.58 30.61
N LYS A 55 5.59 -22.19 31.69
CA LYS A 55 5.64 -22.97 32.93
C LYS A 55 4.28 -22.89 33.64
N SER A 56 3.28 -23.57 33.09
CA SER A 56 1.98 -23.76 33.75
C SER A 56 2.00 -25.06 34.57
N PRO A 57 1.40 -25.10 35.78
CA PRO A 57 1.24 -26.33 36.56
C PRO A 57 0.14 -27.26 36.00
N VAL A 58 -0.56 -26.86 34.93
CA VAL A 58 -1.62 -27.65 34.28
C VAL A 58 -1.04 -28.33 33.03
N PRO A 59 -1.29 -29.65 32.82
CA PRO A 59 -0.68 -30.45 31.76
C PRO A 59 -1.37 -30.23 30.40
N THR A 60 -1.45 -28.98 29.95
CA THR A 60 -1.86 -28.60 28.59
C THR A 60 -0.70 -27.88 27.89
N SER A 61 0.53 -28.36 28.08
CA SER A 61 1.69 -27.86 27.36
C SER A 61 1.57 -28.28 25.89
N ASN A 62 1.51 -27.29 24.99
CA ASN A 62 1.66 -27.55 23.56
C ASN A 62 2.98 -28.33 23.33
N PRO A 63 2.97 -29.45 22.59
CA PRO A 63 4.16 -30.27 22.40
C PRO A 63 5.27 -29.58 21.58
N ASN A 64 4.95 -28.45 20.92
CA ASN A 64 5.87 -27.64 20.13
C ASN A 64 6.33 -26.36 20.84
N ALA A 65 6.14 -26.26 22.15
CA ALA A 65 6.47 -25.04 22.88
C ALA A 65 7.98 -24.98 23.22
N VAL A 66 8.62 -23.87 22.87
CA VAL A 66 10.09 -23.70 22.92
C VAL A 66 10.50 -22.77 24.08
N PRO A 67 11.63 -23.01 24.78
CA PRO A 67 12.10 -22.12 25.84
C PRO A 67 12.54 -20.75 25.28
N LEU A 68 12.43 -19.70 26.11
CA LEU A 68 12.71 -18.31 25.72
C LEU A 68 14.10 -18.12 25.08
N ALA A 69 15.13 -18.79 25.59
CA ALA A 69 16.48 -18.71 25.05
C ALA A 69 16.55 -19.22 23.60
N GLU A 70 15.87 -20.33 23.30
CA GLU A 70 15.85 -20.91 21.96
C GLU A 70 14.99 -20.05 21.01
N LEU A 71 13.86 -19.51 21.48
CA LEU A 71 13.07 -18.55 20.70
C LEU A 71 13.90 -17.30 20.33
N ALA A 72 14.64 -16.74 21.29
CA ALA A 72 15.50 -15.58 21.04
C ALA A 72 16.56 -15.89 19.96
N THR A 73 17.19 -17.07 20.03
CA THR A 73 18.15 -17.49 19.00
C THR A 73 17.49 -17.69 17.63
N GLN A 74 16.29 -18.26 17.57
CA GLN A 74 15.56 -18.47 16.32
C GLN A 74 15.10 -17.15 15.70
N SER A 75 14.56 -16.22 16.49
CA SER A 75 14.19 -14.87 16.03
C SER A 75 15.40 -14.11 15.49
N GLN A 76 16.54 -14.17 16.17
CA GLN A 76 17.78 -13.51 15.71
C GLN A 76 18.31 -14.13 14.41
N ALA A 77 18.23 -15.46 14.29
CA ALA A 77 18.60 -16.17 13.06
C ALA A 77 17.69 -15.78 11.89
N LEU A 78 16.37 -15.71 12.12
CA LEU A 78 15.39 -15.28 11.11
C LEU A 78 15.65 -13.83 10.68
N LEU A 79 15.91 -12.91 11.61
CA LEU A 79 16.23 -11.52 11.29
C LEU A 79 17.50 -11.42 10.44
N THR A 80 18.56 -12.13 10.85
CA THR A 80 19.83 -12.17 10.10
C THR A 80 19.62 -12.74 8.69
N GLN A 81 18.76 -13.76 8.57
CA GLN A 81 18.38 -14.32 7.27
C GLN A 81 17.63 -13.30 6.41
N LEU A 82 16.64 -12.59 6.97
CA LEU A 82 15.91 -11.53 6.27
C LEU A 82 16.87 -10.45 5.76
N ASP A 83 17.76 -9.93 6.61
CA ASP A 83 18.74 -8.90 6.24
C ASP A 83 19.69 -9.37 5.12
N ALA A 84 20.16 -10.61 5.19
CA ALA A 84 20.99 -11.21 4.15
C ALA A 84 20.24 -11.35 2.82
N HIS A 85 18.95 -11.72 2.85
CA HIS A 85 18.12 -11.77 1.65
C HIS A 85 17.83 -10.38 1.09
N THR A 86 17.55 -9.38 1.93
CA THR A 86 17.31 -7.99 1.52
C THR A 86 18.53 -7.38 0.82
N THR A 87 19.74 -7.58 1.36
CA THR A 87 20.98 -7.12 0.74
C THR A 87 21.22 -7.80 -0.61
N ARG A 88 21.14 -9.14 -0.66
CA ARG A 88 21.29 -9.90 -1.91
C ARG A 88 20.27 -9.52 -2.99
N LEU A 89 19.01 -9.28 -2.60
CA LEU A 89 17.98 -8.84 -3.53
C LEU A 89 18.26 -7.43 -4.05
N SER A 90 18.77 -6.54 -3.19
CA SER A 90 19.18 -5.19 -3.60
C SER A 90 20.32 -5.22 -4.62
N ASP A 91 21.33 -6.08 -4.41
CA ASP A 91 22.42 -6.28 -5.37
C ASP A 91 21.92 -6.82 -6.71
N THR A 92 21.03 -7.82 -6.65
CA THR A 92 20.41 -8.41 -7.86
C THR A 92 19.55 -7.39 -8.62
N LEU A 93 18.79 -6.56 -7.90
CA LEU A 93 17.94 -5.51 -8.47
C LEU A 93 18.78 -4.44 -9.16
N THR A 94 19.91 -4.06 -8.55
CA THR A 94 20.90 -3.15 -9.16
C THR A 94 21.46 -3.75 -10.44
N GLN A 95 21.89 -5.03 -10.41
CA GLN A 95 22.40 -5.72 -11.58
C GLN A 95 21.40 -5.76 -12.75
N ILE A 96 20.15 -6.12 -12.49
CA ILE A 96 19.11 -6.18 -13.53
C ILE A 96 18.82 -4.79 -14.07
N THR A 97 18.84 -3.77 -13.22
CA THR A 97 18.63 -2.37 -13.64
C THR A 97 19.76 -1.92 -14.58
N ASP A 98 21.01 -2.22 -14.23
CA ASP A 98 22.17 -1.90 -15.07
C ASP A 98 22.12 -2.65 -16.42
N ASP A 99 21.73 -3.92 -16.41
CA ASP A 99 21.56 -4.74 -17.62
C ASP A 99 20.46 -4.19 -18.52
N ILE A 100 19.35 -3.70 -17.95
CA ILE A 100 18.27 -3.02 -18.69
C ILE A 100 18.78 -1.71 -19.31
N LEU A 101 19.50 -0.88 -18.56
CA LEU A 101 20.03 0.39 -19.08
C LEU A 101 21.05 0.15 -20.21
N ARG A 102 21.91 -0.85 -20.05
CA ARG A 102 22.92 -1.21 -21.05
C ARG A 102 22.30 -1.81 -22.31
N SER A 103 21.35 -2.74 -22.17
CA SER A 103 20.65 -3.34 -23.31
C SER A 103 19.76 -2.33 -24.03
N GLY A 104 19.14 -1.38 -23.31
CA GLY A 104 18.39 -0.27 -23.90
C GLY A 104 19.25 0.63 -24.79
N SER A 105 20.46 0.97 -24.33
CA SER A 105 21.41 1.77 -25.13
C SER A 105 21.85 1.04 -26.40
N ARG A 106 22.11 -0.26 -26.30
CA ARG A 106 22.48 -1.10 -27.46
C ARG A 106 21.33 -1.24 -28.46
N MET A 107 20.12 -1.51 -27.97
CA MET A 107 18.93 -1.66 -28.81
C MET A 107 18.61 -0.35 -29.54
N SER A 108 18.77 0.80 -28.87
CA SER A 108 18.60 2.11 -29.50
C SER A 108 19.54 2.30 -30.69
N TYR A 109 20.82 1.91 -30.54
CA TYR A 109 21.77 1.94 -31.64
C TYR A 109 21.39 1.00 -32.79
N GLU A 110 20.99 -0.24 -32.47
CA GLU A 110 20.57 -1.22 -33.48
C GLU A 110 19.32 -0.74 -34.25
N VAL A 111 18.36 -0.12 -33.55
CA VAL A 111 17.16 0.47 -34.18
C VAL A 111 17.54 1.65 -35.09
N GLU A 112 18.43 2.54 -34.67
CA GLU A 112 18.83 3.68 -35.50
C GLU A 112 19.66 3.23 -36.71
N MET A 113 20.50 2.19 -36.55
CA MET A 113 21.22 1.55 -37.64
C MET A 113 20.25 0.93 -38.66
N MET A 114 19.29 0.11 -38.20
CA MET A 114 18.28 -0.48 -39.09
C MET A 114 17.43 0.58 -39.78
N ARG A 115 17.11 1.67 -39.09
CA ARG A 115 16.40 2.80 -39.69
C ARG A 115 17.23 3.45 -40.79
N GLY A 116 18.52 3.66 -40.56
CA GLY A 116 19.46 4.16 -41.57
C GLY A 116 19.57 3.23 -42.79
N GLU A 117 19.68 1.91 -42.55
CA GLU A 117 19.71 0.91 -43.62
C GLU A 117 18.39 0.84 -44.40
N ALA A 118 17.24 0.94 -43.71
CA ALA A 118 15.93 0.98 -44.34
C ALA A 118 15.75 2.23 -45.21
N LEU A 119 16.17 3.40 -44.72
CA LEU A 119 16.17 4.65 -45.51
C LEU A 119 17.12 4.57 -46.70
N SER A 120 18.30 3.98 -46.53
CA SER A 120 19.26 3.76 -47.62
C SER A 120 18.73 2.79 -48.68
N LEU A 121 18.06 1.71 -48.26
CA LEU A 121 17.37 0.79 -49.16
C LEU A 121 16.22 1.46 -49.90
N GLU A 122 15.47 2.31 -49.21
CA GLU A 122 14.39 3.11 -49.80
C GLU A 122 14.92 4.06 -50.86
N GLU A 123 15.99 4.81 -50.59
CA GLU A 123 16.66 5.68 -51.56
C GLU A 123 17.17 4.89 -52.78
N LEU A 124 17.76 3.70 -52.56
CA LEU A 124 18.22 2.84 -53.64
C LEU A 124 17.06 2.40 -54.55
N LEU A 125 15.94 1.95 -53.97
CA LEU A 125 14.79 1.43 -54.70
C LEU A 125 14.01 2.53 -55.45
N PHE A 126 13.79 3.68 -54.81
CA PHE A 126 12.93 4.74 -55.34
C PHE A 126 13.66 5.83 -56.11
N GLU A 127 14.97 6.01 -55.92
CA GLU A 127 15.73 7.03 -56.65
C GLU A 127 16.69 6.40 -57.66
N LYS A 128 17.55 5.48 -57.22
CA LYS A 128 18.65 4.96 -58.07
C LYS A 128 18.20 3.86 -59.03
N LEU A 129 17.37 2.94 -58.56
CA LEU A 129 16.95 1.75 -59.34
C LEU A 129 15.54 1.90 -59.94
N ALA A 130 14.85 3.02 -59.68
CA ALA A 130 13.45 3.20 -60.07
C ALA A 130 13.20 3.06 -61.58
N GLU A 131 14.06 3.65 -62.41
CA GLU A 131 13.93 3.56 -63.88
C GLU A 131 14.25 2.15 -64.41
N GLU A 132 15.19 1.44 -63.79
CA GLU A 132 15.49 0.05 -64.16
C GLU A 132 14.33 -0.88 -63.77
N ILE A 133 13.74 -0.68 -62.58
CA ILE A 133 12.59 -1.45 -62.10
C ILE A 133 11.36 -1.22 -62.99
N LYS A 134 11.17 -0.01 -63.50
CA LYS A 134 10.08 0.34 -64.42
C LYS A 134 10.12 -0.43 -65.75
N LEU A 135 11.30 -0.93 -66.16
CA LEU A 135 11.45 -1.80 -67.32
C LEU A 135 10.89 -3.21 -67.06
N PHE A 136 10.89 -3.66 -65.80
CA PHE A 136 10.41 -4.99 -65.39
C PHE A 136 8.99 -4.98 -64.83
N VAL A 137 8.54 -3.86 -64.25
CA VAL A 137 7.21 -3.72 -63.64
C VAL A 137 6.44 -2.59 -64.33
N PRO A 138 5.35 -2.89 -65.06
CA PRO A 138 4.51 -1.88 -65.69
C PRO A 138 3.90 -0.94 -64.64
N GLY A 139 4.34 0.32 -64.61
CA GLY A 139 3.87 1.34 -63.67
C GLY A 139 4.85 1.72 -62.55
N GLY A 140 5.99 1.04 -62.40
CA GLY A 140 7.03 1.34 -61.40
C GLY A 140 6.64 1.00 -59.95
N LEU A 141 7.58 1.21 -59.02
CA LEU A 141 7.32 1.13 -57.57
C LEU A 141 6.72 2.46 -57.09
N LYS A 142 5.57 2.42 -56.42
CA LYS A 142 4.94 3.60 -55.81
C LYS A 142 5.33 3.67 -54.34
N LYS A 143 5.80 4.83 -53.89
CA LYS A 143 6.11 5.03 -52.47
C LYS A 143 4.80 5.15 -51.68
N GLU A 144 4.74 4.54 -50.49
CA GLU A 144 3.57 4.64 -49.62
C GLU A 144 3.37 6.11 -49.21
N GLY A 145 2.39 6.77 -49.85
CA GLY A 145 2.14 8.22 -49.75
C GLY A 145 1.81 8.88 -51.09
N GLU A 146 2.40 8.42 -52.19
CA GLU A 146 2.18 9.01 -53.53
C GLU A 146 0.85 8.56 -54.17
N ALA A 147 0.29 7.44 -53.72
CA ALA A 147 -1.00 6.95 -54.19
C ALA A 147 -2.19 7.86 -53.82
N LYS A 148 -2.05 8.74 -52.82
CA LYS A 148 -3.10 9.70 -52.42
C LYS A 148 -3.08 11.00 -53.24
N GLU A 149 -1.91 11.47 -53.68
CA GLU A 149 -1.84 12.68 -54.52
C GLU A 149 -2.34 12.44 -55.96
N GLU A 150 -2.21 11.21 -56.46
CA GLU A 150 -2.66 10.86 -57.81
C GLU A 150 -4.21 10.75 -57.90
N SER A 151 -4.90 10.45 -56.78
CA SER A 151 -6.36 10.46 -56.71
C SER A 151 -6.97 11.86 -56.57
N ASP A 152 -6.33 12.77 -55.82
CA ASP A 152 -6.83 14.14 -55.65
C ASP A 152 -6.60 15.02 -56.89
N LYS A 153 -5.54 14.77 -57.68
CA LYS A 153 -5.34 15.48 -58.95
C LYS A 153 -6.37 15.12 -60.03
N LYS A 154 -6.98 13.92 -59.98
CA LYS A 154 -8.03 13.52 -60.93
C LYS A 154 -9.41 14.11 -60.63
N GLN A 155 -9.69 14.51 -59.39
CA GLN A 155 -10.97 15.14 -59.05
C GLN A 155 -11.00 16.66 -59.36
N ILE A 156 -9.85 17.34 -59.33
CA ILE A 156 -9.77 18.79 -59.59
C ILE A 156 -9.86 19.15 -61.08
N GLU A 157 -9.55 18.22 -62.00
CA GLU A 157 -9.67 18.46 -63.46
C GLU A 157 -11.09 18.32 -64.02
N GLU A 158 -12.01 17.63 -63.32
CA GLU A 158 -13.39 17.45 -63.80
C GLU A 158 -14.34 18.59 -63.38
N GLU A 159 -14.07 19.31 -62.29
CA GLU A 159 -14.91 20.43 -61.83
C GLU A 159 -14.57 21.79 -62.47
N LYS A 160 -13.41 21.93 -63.14
CA LYS A 160 -12.98 23.21 -63.75
C LYS A 160 -13.67 23.58 -65.07
N LYS A 161 -14.70 22.83 -65.49
CA LYS A 161 -15.44 23.05 -66.76
C LYS A 161 -16.87 23.57 -66.59
N LYS A 162 -17.34 23.81 -65.37
CA LYS A 162 -18.58 24.54 -65.09
C LYS A 162 -18.27 25.70 -64.16
N GLU A 163 -18.96 26.82 -64.37
CA GLU A 163 -18.89 28.03 -63.54
C GLU A 163 -17.73 29.01 -63.83
N ARG A 164 -17.70 29.50 -65.07
CA ARG A 164 -17.39 30.91 -65.31
C ARG A 164 -18.68 31.66 -65.64
N LYS A 165 -19.38 32.15 -64.62
CA LYS A 165 -20.23 33.36 -64.75
C LYS A 165 -20.61 33.92 -63.37
N ASP A 166 -20.12 35.13 -63.09
CA ASP A 166 -20.57 36.13 -62.09
C ASP A 166 -20.62 35.70 -60.61
N SER A 167 -20.32 36.52 -59.59
CA SER A 167 -19.66 37.81 -59.40
C SER A 167 -19.79 38.13 -57.90
N VAL A 168 -18.75 38.75 -57.30
CA VAL A 168 -18.83 39.77 -56.22
C VAL A 168 -19.11 39.36 -54.75
N ALA A 169 -18.37 40.06 -53.86
CA ALA A 169 -18.58 40.40 -52.43
C ALA A 169 -17.81 39.62 -51.34
N GLU A 170 -16.64 40.16 -51.01
CA GLU A 170 -16.25 40.75 -49.72
C GLU A 170 -16.58 40.06 -48.37
N ASN A 171 -15.50 39.88 -47.60
CA ASN A 171 -15.31 40.30 -46.19
C ASN A 171 -15.14 39.19 -45.14
N GLY A 172 -14.26 39.46 -44.17
CA GLY A 172 -14.30 38.84 -42.85
C GLY A 172 -13.00 38.22 -42.34
N ARG A 173 -12.31 38.97 -41.47
CA ARG A 173 -11.20 38.55 -40.60
C ARG A 173 -11.67 37.64 -39.45
N GLU A 174 -10.67 37.12 -38.72
CA GLU A 174 -10.68 36.49 -37.38
C GLU A 174 -10.88 34.96 -37.42
N SER A 175 -10.11 34.11 -36.72
CA SER A 175 -9.35 34.29 -35.48
C SER A 175 -8.21 33.24 -35.37
N GLU A 176 -6.97 33.70 -35.16
CA GLU A 176 -5.90 32.90 -34.54
C GLU A 176 -5.95 33.16 -33.03
N ALA A 177 -6.47 32.21 -32.25
CA ALA A 177 -6.17 32.03 -30.83
C ALA A 177 -6.89 30.79 -30.29
N LYS A 178 -6.41 29.58 -30.63
CA LYS A 178 -6.63 28.38 -29.80
C LYS A 178 -5.65 27.24 -30.15
N ALA A 179 -4.35 27.54 -30.11
CA ALA A 179 -3.29 26.54 -30.13
C ALA A 179 -2.61 26.49 -28.75
N ALA A 180 -3.35 26.05 -27.73
CA ALA A 180 -2.81 25.71 -26.40
C ALA A 180 -3.88 24.96 -25.60
N SER A 181 -4.25 23.75 -26.04
CA SER A 181 -4.94 22.73 -25.22
C SER A 181 -5.29 21.49 -26.05
N LYS A 182 -4.27 20.80 -26.58
CA LYS A 182 -4.38 19.38 -26.95
C LYS A 182 -3.01 18.73 -27.07
N ALA A 183 -2.27 18.68 -25.96
CA ALA A 183 -0.99 17.96 -25.86
C ALA A 183 -0.97 16.92 -24.72
N GLU A 184 -2.09 16.69 -24.01
CA GLU A 184 -2.14 15.78 -22.86
C GLU A 184 -3.35 14.83 -22.91
N ALA A 185 -3.67 14.26 -24.07
CA ALA A 185 -4.78 13.30 -24.17
C ALA A 185 -4.62 12.23 -25.26
N GLU A 186 -3.40 11.92 -25.72
CA GLU A 186 -3.15 10.79 -26.64
C GLU A 186 -1.97 9.96 -26.13
N ALA A 187 -2.15 9.40 -24.93
CA ALA A 187 -1.33 8.32 -24.40
C ALA A 187 -2.22 7.12 -24.03
N HIS A 188 -3.14 6.73 -24.92
CA HIS A 188 -3.80 5.42 -24.89
C HIS A 188 -4.46 5.19 -26.26
N GLY A 189 -3.74 4.51 -27.15
CA GLY A 189 -4.22 4.06 -28.44
C GLY A 189 -3.42 2.82 -28.84
N GLU A 190 -4.12 1.70 -28.95
CA GLU A 190 -3.63 0.35 -29.14
C GLU A 190 -2.67 0.18 -30.32
N ALA A 191 -1.56 -0.51 -30.06
CA ALA A 191 -0.87 -1.32 -31.06
C ALA A 191 -0.69 -2.74 -30.48
N GLY A 192 -1.62 -3.65 -30.82
CA GLY A 192 -1.34 -5.09 -30.81
C GLY A 192 -0.40 -5.40 -31.98
N VAL A 193 0.57 -6.31 -31.93
CA VAL A 193 0.55 -7.67 -31.38
C VAL A 193 1.98 -8.06 -30.99
N GLY A 194 2.20 -8.61 -29.79
CA GLY A 194 3.41 -9.40 -29.47
C GLY A 194 4.37 -8.87 -28.39
N GLY A 195 4.08 -7.75 -27.73
CA GLY A 195 4.93 -7.23 -26.65
C GLY A 195 4.70 -7.94 -25.32
N GLN A 196 5.11 -9.21 -25.18
CA GLN A 196 5.31 -9.75 -23.83
C GLN A 196 6.31 -8.82 -23.14
N GLU A 197 5.90 -8.25 -22.01
CA GLU A 197 6.81 -7.46 -21.19
C GLU A 197 8.13 -8.22 -21.01
N PRO A 198 9.30 -7.59 -21.25
CA PRO A 198 10.59 -8.25 -21.14
C PRO A 198 10.71 -8.94 -19.78
N ASP A 199 11.23 -10.17 -19.77
CA ASP A 199 11.29 -10.95 -18.53
C ASP A 199 12.13 -10.26 -17.44
N SER A 200 13.15 -9.48 -17.82
CA SER A 200 13.92 -8.62 -16.92
C SER A 200 13.05 -7.60 -16.19
N ILE A 201 12.02 -7.03 -16.84
CA ILE A 201 11.10 -6.06 -16.23
C ILE A 201 10.11 -6.76 -15.28
N LYS A 202 9.56 -7.92 -15.69
CA LYS A 202 8.70 -8.73 -14.81
C LYS A 202 9.46 -9.18 -13.56
N GLN A 203 10.72 -9.58 -13.75
CA GLN A 203 11.61 -9.97 -12.68
C GLN A 203 11.91 -8.79 -11.76
N LEU A 204 12.27 -7.63 -12.31
CA LEU A 204 12.51 -6.41 -11.53
C LEU A 204 11.31 -6.09 -10.64
N ARG A 205 10.08 -6.05 -11.18
CA ARG A 205 8.86 -5.80 -10.39
C ARG A 205 8.64 -6.82 -9.29
N THR A 206 8.85 -8.11 -9.60
CA THR A 206 8.67 -9.19 -8.63
C THR A 206 9.70 -9.07 -7.50
N LEU A 207 10.97 -8.82 -7.82
CA LEU A 207 12.02 -8.66 -6.82
C LEU A 207 11.84 -7.38 -5.98
N THR A 208 11.40 -6.27 -6.58
CA THR A 208 11.05 -5.05 -5.84
C THR A 208 9.94 -5.32 -4.84
N LEU A 209 8.85 -5.97 -5.26
CA LEU A 209 7.73 -6.31 -4.39
C LEU A 209 8.16 -7.25 -3.25
N VAL A 210 9.00 -8.25 -3.54
CA VAL A 210 9.52 -9.15 -2.50
C VAL A 210 10.41 -8.40 -1.51
N ARG A 211 11.28 -7.49 -2.00
CA ARG A 211 12.09 -6.62 -1.14
C ARG A 211 11.23 -5.76 -0.22
N GLU A 212 10.23 -5.07 -0.77
CA GLU A 212 9.31 -4.24 0.02
C GLU A 212 8.64 -5.04 1.13
N ARG A 213 8.26 -6.29 0.85
CA ARG A 213 7.65 -7.19 1.83
C ARG A 213 8.64 -7.66 2.89
N LEU A 214 9.88 -7.96 2.52
CA LEU A 214 10.95 -8.29 3.48
C LEU A 214 11.23 -7.10 4.40
N ASP A 215 11.39 -5.90 3.84
CA ASP A 215 11.59 -4.66 4.58
C ASP A 215 10.39 -4.39 5.51
N SER A 216 9.18 -4.68 5.05
CA SER A 216 7.97 -4.57 5.88
C SER A 216 7.98 -5.53 7.07
N VAL A 217 8.49 -6.77 6.91
CA VAL A 217 8.63 -7.72 8.03
C VAL A 217 9.68 -7.22 9.02
N ILE A 218 10.86 -6.83 8.54
CA ILE A 218 11.94 -6.32 9.38
C ILE A 218 11.45 -5.10 10.17
N LYS A 219 10.79 -4.16 9.50
CA LYS A 219 10.22 -2.98 10.13
C LYS A 219 9.16 -3.33 11.17
N THR A 220 8.19 -4.18 10.83
CA THR A 220 7.12 -4.57 11.76
C THR A 220 7.69 -5.26 13.00
N PHE A 221 8.69 -6.13 12.83
CA PHE A 221 9.38 -6.78 13.94
C PHE A 221 10.16 -5.76 14.78
N GLY A 222 10.89 -4.85 14.15
CA GLY A 222 11.63 -3.77 14.82
C GLY A 222 10.72 -2.85 15.63
N ASP A 223 9.65 -2.36 15.02
CA ASP A 223 8.65 -1.49 15.66
C ASP A 223 7.97 -2.22 16.84
N ALA A 224 7.67 -3.51 16.69
CA ALA A 224 7.10 -4.33 17.77
C ALA A 224 8.09 -4.51 18.94
N MET A 225 9.38 -4.66 18.65
CA MET A 225 10.45 -4.77 19.64
C MET A 225 10.77 -3.43 20.30
N GLU A 226 10.64 -2.30 19.60
CA GLU A 226 10.77 -0.95 20.16
C GLU A 226 9.64 -0.65 21.15
N PHE A 227 8.43 -1.15 20.86
CA PHE A 227 7.31 -1.15 21.79
C PHE A 227 7.53 -2.18 22.92
N THR A 228 8.54 -1.94 23.75
CA THR A 228 8.88 -2.76 24.91
C THR A 228 7.83 -2.63 26.02
N PHE A 229 7.49 -3.75 26.64
CA PHE A 229 6.49 -3.81 27.72
C PHE A 229 7.17 -4.21 29.03
N PRO A 230 6.97 -3.47 30.14
CA PRO A 230 7.65 -3.78 31.40
C PRO A 230 7.15 -5.12 31.99
N PRO A 231 8.06 -6.00 32.46
CA PRO A 231 7.70 -7.30 33.04
C PRO A 231 6.69 -7.22 34.19
N SER A 232 6.67 -6.11 34.93
CA SER A 232 5.70 -5.85 35.98
C SER A 232 4.24 -5.83 35.47
N GLU A 233 3.98 -5.24 34.31
CA GLU A 233 2.64 -5.14 33.72
C GLU A 233 2.16 -6.49 33.14
N VAL A 234 3.10 -7.34 32.70
CA VAL A 234 2.83 -8.74 32.31
C VAL A 234 2.39 -9.56 33.52
N SER A 235 3.00 -9.29 34.67
CA SER A 235 2.73 -10.01 35.93
C SER A 235 1.40 -9.59 36.57
N VAL A 236 1.05 -8.29 36.54
CA VAL A 236 -0.23 -7.76 37.04
C VAL A 236 -1.41 -8.30 36.24
N SER A 237 -1.25 -8.49 34.93
CA SER A 237 -2.30 -9.06 34.07
C SER A 237 -2.45 -10.58 34.21
N SER A 238 -1.41 -11.28 34.69
CA SER A 238 -1.37 -12.74 34.82
C SER A 238 -1.69 -13.26 36.24
N GLY A 239 -1.93 -12.40 37.22
CA GLY A 239 -2.42 -12.80 38.55
C GLY A 239 -1.47 -13.70 39.35
N PHE A 240 -0.17 -13.69 39.05
CA PHE A 240 0.81 -14.41 39.86
C PHE A 240 1.10 -13.63 41.15
N LEU A 241 0.79 -14.27 42.28
CA LEU A 241 0.98 -13.78 43.63
C LEU A 241 2.40 -13.24 43.84
N SER A 242 2.51 -11.94 44.07
CA SER A 242 3.71 -11.26 44.52
C SER A 242 4.10 -11.77 45.91
N VAL A 243 5.00 -12.73 45.97
CA VAL A 243 5.74 -13.10 47.19
C VAL A 243 7.19 -12.78 46.92
N SER A 244 7.65 -11.68 47.53
CA SER A 244 9.03 -11.18 47.63
C SER A 244 10.08 -12.01 46.87
N ALA A 245 10.24 -11.72 45.58
CA ALA A 245 11.39 -12.19 44.82
C ALA A 245 12.62 -11.33 45.21
N PRO A 246 13.83 -11.92 45.30
CA PRO A 246 15.05 -11.17 45.62
C PRO A 246 15.27 -10.03 44.63
N GLU A 247 15.94 -8.98 45.10
CA GLU A 247 16.28 -7.77 44.35
C GLU A 247 16.69 -8.10 42.89
N PRO A 248 15.90 -7.65 41.89
CA PRO A 248 16.20 -7.96 40.50
C PRO A 248 17.53 -7.32 40.13
N GLY A 249 18.43 -8.11 39.53
CA GLY A 249 19.73 -7.63 39.07
C GLY A 249 19.61 -6.44 38.10
N SER A 250 20.69 -5.65 37.99
CA SER A 250 20.76 -4.39 37.25
C SER A 250 20.22 -4.45 35.81
N GLU A 251 20.31 -5.59 35.13
CA GLU A 251 19.81 -5.77 33.76
C GLU A 251 18.27 -5.84 33.68
N LEU A 252 17.61 -6.52 34.63
CA LEU A 252 16.15 -6.55 34.73
C LEU A 252 15.59 -5.16 35.07
N GLN A 253 16.27 -4.43 35.96
CA GLN A 253 15.92 -3.03 36.28
C GLN A 253 16.04 -2.13 35.05
N SER A 254 17.07 -2.32 34.21
CA SER A 254 17.21 -1.57 32.96
C SER A 254 16.09 -1.87 31.96
N SER A 255 15.66 -3.12 31.84
CA SER A 255 14.54 -3.49 30.95
C SER A 255 13.19 -2.99 31.46
N GLU A 256 12.97 -3.06 32.78
CA GLU A 256 11.76 -2.54 33.45
C GLU A 256 11.66 -1.02 33.26
N GLU A 257 12.74 -0.28 33.52
CA GLU A 257 12.76 1.17 33.38
C GLU A 257 12.56 1.60 31.93
N LYS A 258 13.21 0.93 30.96
CA LYS A 258 13.03 1.22 29.52
C LYS A 258 11.58 1.00 29.10
N GLY A 259 10.96 -0.12 29.47
CA GLY A 259 9.55 -0.40 29.18
C GLY A 259 8.64 0.68 29.76
N GLN A 260 8.83 1.04 31.04
CA GLN A 260 8.05 2.11 31.65
C GLN A 260 8.24 3.47 30.95
N GLN A 261 9.45 3.81 30.53
CA GLN A 261 9.71 5.03 29.78
C GLN A 261 9.00 5.05 28.42
N VAL A 262 8.99 3.92 27.70
CA VAL A 262 8.26 3.80 26.42
C VAL A 262 6.76 4.01 26.63
N LEU A 263 6.17 3.35 27.63
CA LEU A 263 4.75 3.50 27.95
C LEU A 263 4.39 4.92 28.37
N LYS A 264 5.25 5.60 29.15
CA LYS A 264 5.08 7.02 29.51
C LYS A 264 5.14 7.92 28.29
N LYS A 265 6.15 7.75 27.43
CA LYS A 265 6.28 8.50 26.17
C LYS A 265 5.05 8.35 25.28
N LEU A 266 4.50 7.15 25.13
CA LEU A 266 3.28 6.92 24.34
C LEU A 266 2.06 7.63 24.93
N ARG A 267 1.91 7.63 26.26
CA ARG A 267 0.85 8.39 26.94
C ARG A 267 1.02 9.90 26.76
N GLU A 268 2.25 10.40 26.86
CA GLU A 268 2.58 11.81 26.66
C GLU A 268 2.36 12.25 25.21
N GLU A 269 2.76 11.43 24.24
CA GLU A 269 2.53 11.65 22.81
C GLU A 269 1.03 11.80 22.52
N ILE A 270 0.21 10.85 22.98
CA ILE A 270 -1.25 10.89 22.80
C ILE A 270 -1.87 12.07 23.55
N SER A 271 -1.45 12.34 24.79
CA SER A 271 -1.92 13.51 25.55
C SER A 271 -1.59 14.82 24.83
N THR A 272 -0.40 14.92 24.23
CA THR A 272 0.04 16.11 23.47
C THR A 272 -0.79 16.29 22.21
N LEU A 273 -1.09 15.22 21.47
CA LEU A 273 -1.98 15.25 20.30
C LEU A 273 -3.40 15.69 20.68
N LEU A 274 -3.91 15.20 21.81
CA LEU A 274 -5.25 15.53 22.31
C LEU A 274 -5.37 16.95 22.88
N ASN A 275 -4.28 17.54 23.36
CA ASN A 275 -4.26 18.90 23.91
C ASN A 275 -3.97 19.97 22.85
N ASN A 276 -4.00 19.62 21.56
CA ASN A 276 -3.80 20.56 20.47
C ASN A 276 -4.94 21.60 20.42
N ARG A 277 -4.62 22.86 20.74
CA ARG A 277 -5.60 23.96 20.83
C ARG A 277 -5.97 24.55 19.48
N ASP A 278 -5.11 24.42 18.48
CA ASP A 278 -5.31 25.04 17.17
C ASP A 278 -6.29 24.23 16.32
N ASP A 279 -6.18 22.90 16.39
CA ASP A 279 -7.10 21.97 15.70
C ASP A 279 -7.37 20.73 16.57
N PRO A 280 -8.39 20.80 17.45
CA PRO A 280 -8.69 19.71 18.38
C PRO A 280 -9.30 18.49 17.66
N VAL A 281 -9.92 18.68 16.50
CA VAL A 281 -10.49 17.61 15.66
C VAL A 281 -9.37 16.80 14.99
N SER A 282 -8.40 17.47 14.36
CA SER A 282 -7.23 16.80 13.78
C SER A 282 -6.35 16.14 14.84
N GLY A 283 -6.25 16.73 16.05
CA GLY A 283 -5.54 16.14 17.18
C GLY A 283 -6.10 14.77 17.59
N ILE A 284 -7.43 14.66 17.66
CA ILE A 284 -8.12 13.39 17.96
C ILE A 284 -7.94 12.37 16.83
N GLU A 285 -8.01 12.79 15.57
CA GLU A 285 -7.81 11.90 14.41
C GLU A 285 -6.40 11.29 14.42
N LYS A 286 -5.36 12.12 14.60
CA LYS A 286 -3.97 11.66 14.68
C LYS A 286 -3.74 10.74 15.89
N ALA A 287 -4.36 11.05 17.03
CA ALA A 287 -4.27 10.19 18.21
C ALA A 287 -4.96 8.83 17.97
N ALA A 288 -6.11 8.81 17.31
CA ALA A 288 -6.81 7.57 16.94
C ALA A 288 -5.99 6.73 15.95
N GLU A 289 -5.42 7.35 14.92
CA GLU A 289 -4.55 6.69 13.94
C GLU A 289 -3.29 6.11 14.62
N ARG A 290 -2.72 6.80 15.62
CA ARG A 290 -1.59 6.29 16.40
C ARG A 290 -1.97 5.05 17.22
N ILE A 291 -3.16 5.04 17.83
CA ILE A 291 -3.67 3.90 18.59
C ILE A 291 -3.96 2.71 17.68
N GLU A 292 -4.48 2.94 16.49
CA GLU A 292 -4.71 1.89 15.49
C GLU A 292 -3.40 1.19 15.09
N ARG A 293 -2.34 1.96 14.79
CA ARG A 293 -1.00 1.39 14.54
C ARG A 293 -0.46 0.57 15.71
N LEU A 294 -0.63 1.04 16.95
CA LEU A 294 -0.22 0.29 18.14
C LEU A 294 -1.01 -1.02 18.30
N LYS A 295 -2.29 -1.01 17.92
CA LYS A 295 -3.14 -2.20 17.92
C LYS A 295 -2.68 -3.23 16.90
N GLU A 296 -2.30 -2.80 15.69
CA GLU A 296 -1.69 -3.67 14.70
C GLU A 296 -0.39 -4.31 15.23
N LEU A 297 0.53 -3.52 15.79
CA LEU A 297 1.77 -4.04 16.38
C LEU A 297 1.54 -5.06 17.51
N THR A 298 0.44 -4.93 18.24
CA THR A 298 0.11 -5.88 19.32
C THR A 298 -0.23 -7.28 18.80
N THR A 299 -0.68 -7.38 17.55
CA THR A 299 -0.98 -8.68 16.93
C THR A 299 0.30 -9.50 16.62
N VAL A 300 1.48 -8.89 16.63
CA VAL A 300 2.77 -9.63 16.58
C VAL A 300 2.97 -10.48 17.84
N TRP A 301 2.28 -10.13 18.93
CA TRP A 301 2.41 -10.78 20.24
C TRP A 301 1.31 -11.81 20.50
N THR A 302 0.50 -12.17 19.50
CA THR A 302 -0.60 -13.13 19.71
C THR A 302 -0.09 -14.47 20.23
N GLY A 303 -0.74 -14.99 21.27
CA GLY A 303 -0.36 -16.25 21.92
C GLY A 303 0.79 -16.12 22.92
N THR A 304 1.35 -14.92 23.12
CA THR A 304 2.38 -14.66 24.13
C THR A 304 1.79 -14.20 25.46
N ALA A 305 2.58 -14.23 26.54
CA ALA A 305 2.16 -13.74 27.85
C ALA A 305 1.88 -12.22 27.87
N GLU A 306 2.45 -11.46 26.93
CA GLU A 306 2.36 -10.00 26.89
C GLU A 306 1.11 -9.50 26.17
N GLU A 307 0.47 -10.33 25.33
CA GLU A 307 -0.68 -9.96 24.50
C GLU A 307 -1.73 -9.20 25.30
N LYS A 308 -2.21 -9.81 26.39
CA LYS A 308 -3.28 -9.23 27.23
C LYS A 308 -2.87 -7.93 27.92
N GLY A 309 -1.61 -7.81 28.34
CA GLY A 309 -1.10 -6.60 28.98
C GLY A 309 -1.05 -5.44 28.00
N ARG A 310 -0.48 -5.68 26.81
CA ARG A 310 -0.40 -4.70 25.71
C ARG A 310 -1.79 -4.28 25.23
N THR A 311 -2.73 -5.21 25.06
CA THR A 311 -4.13 -4.89 24.68
C THR A 311 -4.79 -3.97 25.69
N LYS A 312 -4.70 -4.25 27.00
CA LYS A 312 -5.28 -3.40 28.05
C LYS A 312 -4.67 -1.99 28.08
N PHE A 313 -3.36 -1.90 27.87
CA PHE A 313 -2.70 -0.59 27.79
C PHE A 313 -3.25 0.24 26.62
N ILE A 314 -3.43 -0.38 25.46
CA ILE A 314 -3.99 0.28 24.27
C ILE A 314 -5.46 0.66 24.49
N GLU A 315 -6.26 -0.19 25.12
CA GLU A 315 -7.64 0.14 25.51
C GLU A 315 -7.68 1.36 26.46
N SER A 316 -6.74 1.47 27.38
CA SER A 316 -6.61 2.65 28.25
C SER A 316 -6.28 3.93 27.46
N LEU A 317 -5.47 3.82 26.40
CA LEU A 317 -5.18 4.95 25.51
C LEU A 317 -6.40 5.31 24.66
N ALA A 318 -7.10 4.31 24.12
CA ALA A 318 -8.32 4.50 23.32
C ALA A 318 -9.39 5.22 24.14
N LYS A 319 -9.56 4.84 25.40
CA LYS A 319 -10.47 5.51 26.33
C LYS A 319 -10.13 6.99 26.52
N MET A 320 -8.85 7.36 26.59
CA MET A 320 -8.42 8.77 26.70
C MET A 320 -8.83 9.59 25.47
N VAL A 321 -8.68 9.02 24.27
CA VAL A 321 -9.07 9.65 23.01
C VAL A 321 -10.60 9.77 22.92
N GLU A 322 -11.33 8.72 23.29
CA GLU A 322 -12.80 8.74 23.34
C GLU A 322 -13.36 9.77 24.33
N ASP A 323 -12.76 9.89 25.52
CA ASP A 323 -13.18 10.85 26.53
C ASP A 323 -12.99 12.30 26.04
N ARG A 324 -11.85 12.59 25.39
CA ARG A 324 -11.60 13.91 24.77
C ARG A 324 -12.52 14.18 23.59
N HIS A 325 -12.82 13.17 22.77
CA HIS A 325 -13.79 13.31 21.68
C HIS A 325 -15.19 13.62 22.22
N ARG A 326 -15.63 12.93 23.29
CA ARG A 326 -16.90 13.21 23.97
C ARG A 326 -16.95 14.62 24.55
N GLU A 327 -15.85 15.11 25.12
CA GLU A 327 -15.75 16.46 25.67
C GLU A 327 -15.86 17.53 24.57
N LEU A 328 -15.13 17.35 23.46
CA LEU A 328 -15.19 18.26 22.31
C LEU A 328 -16.61 18.36 21.73
N LEU A 329 -17.31 17.23 21.58
CA LEU A 329 -18.71 17.22 21.12
C LEU A 329 -19.62 18.02 22.06
N LYS A 330 -19.45 17.89 23.38
CA LYS A 330 -20.20 18.68 24.36
C LYS A 330 -19.89 20.17 24.25
N GLU A 331 -18.62 20.55 24.04
CA GLU A 331 -18.24 21.94 23.85
C GLU A 331 -18.86 22.56 22.59
N ILE A 332 -18.90 21.79 21.48
CA ILE A 332 -19.56 22.23 20.24
C ILE A 332 -21.06 22.40 20.46
N ASP A 333 -21.72 21.46 21.14
CA ASP A 333 -23.16 21.54 21.41
C ASP A 333 -23.50 22.74 22.32
N VAL A 334 -22.68 23.02 23.34
CA VAL A 334 -22.83 24.20 24.19
C VAL A 334 -22.64 25.49 23.39
N LYS A 335 -21.57 25.60 22.58
CA LYS A 335 -21.33 26.77 21.71
C LYS A 335 -22.47 26.99 20.71
N LYS A 336 -23.03 25.91 20.15
CA LYS A 336 -24.17 25.99 19.23
C LYS A 336 -25.43 26.49 19.95
N ASN A 337 -25.70 26.01 21.16
CA ASN A 337 -26.84 26.46 21.95
C ASN A 337 -26.68 27.93 22.40
N GLU A 338 -25.48 28.36 22.77
CA GLU A 338 -25.17 29.77 23.06
C GLU A 338 -25.31 30.66 21.81
N ALA A 339 -24.89 30.19 20.63
CA ALA A 339 -25.08 30.89 19.38
C ALA A 339 -26.58 31.03 19.00
N ILE A 340 -27.41 30.05 19.33
CA ILE A 340 -28.86 30.11 19.13
C ILE A 340 -29.52 31.11 20.10
N LEU A 341 -29.10 31.12 21.37
CA LEU A 341 -29.61 32.06 22.39
C LEU A 341 -29.22 33.51 22.06
N THR A 342 -27.98 33.75 21.63
CA THR A 342 -27.50 35.09 21.24
C THR A 342 -28.10 35.61 19.91
N ARG A 343 -28.48 34.72 18.99
CA ARG A 343 -29.19 35.09 17.75
C ARG A 343 -30.71 35.26 17.96
N GLY A 344 -31.26 34.73 19.05
CA GLY A 344 -32.67 34.85 19.43
C GLY A 344 -33.09 36.23 19.94
N GLU A 345 -32.15 37.12 20.27
CA GLU A 345 -32.44 38.45 20.82
C GLU A 345 -32.74 39.54 19.78
N THR A 346 -32.72 39.23 18.48
CA THR A 346 -33.05 40.20 17.39
C THR A 346 -34.26 39.80 16.53
N SER A 347 -34.99 38.75 16.89
CA SER A 347 -36.18 38.32 16.16
C SER A 347 -37.31 37.98 17.14
N GLY A 348 -38.00 39.01 17.62
CA GLY A 348 -39.28 38.85 18.27
C GLY A 348 -40.29 38.23 17.30
N GLY A 349 -40.97 37.16 17.70
CA GLY A 349 -42.04 36.56 16.89
C GLY A 349 -42.42 35.12 17.23
N MET A 350 -42.92 34.89 18.45
CA MET A 350 -44.01 33.97 18.81
C MET A 350 -44.40 32.86 17.79
N ALA A 351 -44.03 31.60 18.08
CA ALA A 351 -44.89 30.43 17.87
C ALA A 351 -44.30 29.18 18.55
N ALA A 352 -44.94 28.73 19.63
CA ALA A 352 -44.75 27.41 20.21
C ALA A 352 -45.58 26.38 19.44
N ARG A 353 -45.00 25.20 19.13
CA ARG A 353 -45.52 23.87 19.54
C ARG A 353 -44.80 22.70 18.84
N ASP A 354 -44.67 21.64 19.64
CA ASP A 354 -44.54 20.21 19.34
C ASP A 354 -43.33 19.72 18.53
N ALA A 355 -42.37 19.03 19.16
CA ALA A 355 -42.39 17.66 19.69
C ALA A 355 -41.81 16.66 18.68
N VAL A 356 -40.75 15.97 19.09
CA VAL A 356 -40.70 14.51 19.29
C VAL A 356 -39.23 14.11 19.28
N ALA A 357 -38.75 13.79 20.49
CA ALA A 357 -37.58 12.95 20.67
C ALA A 357 -37.86 11.59 20.02
N THR A 358 -36.96 11.13 19.16
CA THR A 358 -36.88 9.70 18.83
C THR A 358 -35.46 9.26 19.10
N GLU A 359 -35.33 8.45 20.14
CA GLU A 359 -34.19 7.61 20.43
C GLU A 359 -33.83 6.76 19.20
N GLU A 360 -32.55 6.69 18.84
CA GLU A 360 -31.91 5.45 18.42
C GLU A 360 -30.43 5.49 18.82
N ALA A 361 -30.19 5.32 20.12
CA ALA A 361 -28.93 4.80 20.61
C ALA A 361 -28.91 3.29 20.34
N LYS A 362 -28.54 2.88 19.12
CA LYS A 362 -28.24 1.47 18.83
C LYS A 362 -26.76 1.31 18.52
N ALA A 363 -26.11 0.60 19.43
CA ALA A 363 -24.72 0.22 19.42
C ALA A 363 -24.28 -0.29 18.04
N LEU A 364 -23.34 0.44 17.43
CA LEU A 364 -22.53 0.00 16.29
C LEU A 364 -21.07 -0.07 16.74
N PRO A 365 -20.31 -1.06 16.25
CA PRO A 365 -19.03 -1.44 16.82
C PRO A 365 -18.02 -0.30 16.69
N ALA A 366 -17.31 -0.08 17.80
CA ALA A 366 -16.23 0.89 17.95
C ALA A 366 -15.21 0.75 16.82
N GLY A 367 -15.18 1.74 15.92
CA GLY A 367 -14.16 1.83 14.88
C GLY A 367 -14.61 2.58 13.63
N PHE A 368 -15.84 2.36 13.14
CA PHE A 368 -16.21 2.83 11.79
C PHE A 368 -17.01 4.15 11.74
N GLY A 369 -17.50 4.65 12.87
CA GLY A 369 -18.32 5.87 12.92
C GLY A 369 -17.53 7.16 13.17
N LEU A 370 -16.36 7.06 13.81
CA LEU A 370 -15.64 8.21 14.36
C LEU A 370 -15.01 9.05 13.23
N MET A 371 -14.31 8.41 12.28
CA MET A 371 -13.76 9.06 11.08
C MET A 371 -14.84 9.74 10.23
N SER A 372 -15.99 9.09 10.04
CA SER A 372 -17.11 9.65 9.26
C SER A 372 -17.72 10.88 9.94
N GLN A 373 -17.80 10.89 11.28
CA GLN A 373 -18.27 12.04 12.05
C GLN A 373 -17.27 13.22 12.01
N LEU A 374 -15.96 12.95 12.03
CA LEU A 374 -14.92 13.98 11.89
C LEU A 374 -14.93 14.61 10.48
N GLN A 375 -15.09 13.79 9.43
CA GLN A 375 -15.28 14.29 8.06
C GLN A 375 -16.51 15.19 7.94
N LYS A 376 -17.60 14.84 8.62
CA LYS A 376 -18.85 15.61 8.61
C LYS A 376 -18.73 16.92 9.38
N LEU A 377 -17.95 16.96 10.46
CA LEU A 377 -17.61 18.20 11.19
C LEU A 377 -16.77 19.14 10.33
N ARG A 378 -15.84 18.59 9.53
CA ARG A 378 -15.00 19.37 8.60
C ARG A 378 -15.78 19.94 7.40
N GLY A 379 -16.80 19.23 6.92
CA GLY A 379 -17.65 19.68 5.82
C GLY A 379 -18.83 20.56 6.21
N GLY A 380 -19.00 20.85 7.52
CA GLY A 380 -20.13 21.60 8.07
C GLY A 380 -19.78 22.95 8.70
N LEU A 381 -18.50 23.36 8.68
CA LEU A 381 -18.07 24.77 8.78
C LEU A 381 -18.07 25.38 7.38
#